data_AF-A0AAW0B851-F1
#
_entry.id   AF-A0AAW0B851-F1
#
_cell.length_a   1.000
_cell.length_b   1.000
_cell.length_c   1.000
_cell.angle_alpha   90.00
_cell.angle_beta   90.00
_cell.angle_gamma   90.00
#
_symmetry.space_group_name_H-M   'P 1'
#
loop_
_entity.id
_entity.type
_entity.pdbx_description
1 polymer ?
#
loop_
_entity_poly.entity_id
_entity_poly.type
_entity_poly.pdbx_seq_one_letter_code
_entity_poly.pdbx_strand_id
1 'polypeptide(L)'
;MLFEDKDSTSVVSRPQDCFSNLPHTAQTPILDALPIKDVINLQQVSSTCKEYLRGYRRVTFDDKQLYGQFFDKQEHIISFRKKQAECRALVSGSALALMLGRSPHKPHDLDIFTPMIYVDNMEAFIGTTGYKRADNEECTSQQATERTRNAETLSDDTLEELDAEDNTEDVAEYNQHAVETVLTFQHDNGQRLQIIGTKVEPIDAILGFYSTLVMNVATATKVISLYPYTSFVEQKAVYLKNGRPRP
;
A
#
# COMPACT_ATOMS: atom_id res chain seq x y z
N MET A 1 -10.46 -16.55 -74.28
CA MET A 1 -10.72 -17.32 -73.04
C MET A 1 -9.58 -16.96 -72.09
N LEU A 2 -9.79 -16.06 -71.12
CA LEU A 2 -10.26 -16.36 -69.74
C LEU A 2 -9.37 -17.46 -69.11
N PHE A 3 -8.60 -17.22 -68.05
CA PHE A 3 -9.05 -16.69 -66.76
C PHE A 3 -7.98 -15.84 -66.04
N GLU A 4 -8.49 -14.88 -65.26
CA GLU A 4 -7.83 -14.20 -64.14
C GLU A 4 -7.31 -15.21 -63.11
N ASP A 5 -6.13 -14.98 -62.54
CA ASP A 5 -5.80 -15.43 -61.19
C ASP A 5 -5.65 -14.19 -60.29
N LYS A 6 -6.69 -13.99 -59.49
CA LYS A 6 -6.74 -13.04 -58.38
C LYS A 6 -6.01 -13.67 -57.20
N ASP A 7 -4.73 -13.38 -57.05
CA ASP A 7 -4.11 -13.48 -55.72
C ASP A 7 -4.46 -12.22 -54.92
N SER A 8 -5.71 -12.19 -54.46
CA SER A 8 -6.12 -11.36 -53.34
C SER A 8 -5.50 -11.94 -52.07
N THR A 9 -4.23 -11.61 -51.80
CA THR A 9 -3.74 -11.59 -50.42
C THR A 9 -4.52 -10.52 -49.69
N SER A 10 -5.65 -10.90 -49.11
CA SER A 10 -6.26 -10.13 -48.04
C SER A 10 -5.21 -10.08 -46.94
N VAL A 11 -4.53 -8.94 -46.86
CA VAL A 11 -3.86 -8.53 -45.64
C VAL A 11 -4.98 -8.48 -44.61
N VAL A 12 -5.13 -9.56 -43.84
CA VAL A 12 -5.96 -9.54 -42.64
C VAL A 12 -5.34 -8.45 -41.80
N SER A 13 -5.94 -7.27 -41.86
CA SER A 13 -5.57 -6.17 -40.99
C SER A 13 -5.66 -6.75 -39.59
N ARG A 14 -4.54 -6.74 -38.86
CA ARG A 14 -4.59 -7.05 -37.43
C ARG A 14 -5.73 -6.21 -36.87
N PRO A 15 -6.70 -6.80 -36.14
CA PRO A 15 -7.78 -6.04 -35.57
C PRO A 15 -7.17 -4.83 -34.89
N GLN A 16 -7.52 -3.64 -35.37
CA GLN A 16 -7.04 -2.40 -34.78
C GLN A 16 -7.46 -2.46 -33.32
N ASP A 17 -6.46 -2.41 -32.44
CA ASP A 17 -6.66 -2.48 -31.01
C ASP A 17 -7.61 -1.33 -30.64
N CYS A 18 -8.79 -1.64 -30.09
CA CYS A 18 -9.82 -0.64 -29.83
C CYS A 18 -9.32 0.49 -28.91
N PHE A 19 -8.25 0.24 -28.15
CA PHE A 19 -7.58 1.22 -27.31
C PHE A 19 -6.69 2.21 -28.07
N SER A 20 -6.22 1.88 -29.28
CA SER A 20 -5.28 2.74 -30.04
C SER A 20 -5.91 4.07 -30.49
N ASN A 21 -7.23 4.11 -30.58
CA ASN A 21 -7.98 5.26 -31.08
C ASN A 21 -8.63 6.09 -29.96
N LEU A 22 -8.51 5.66 -28.70
CA LEU A 22 -9.04 6.41 -27.57
C LEU A 22 -8.04 7.48 -27.12
N PRO A 23 -8.47 8.73 -26.86
CA PRO A 23 -7.59 9.73 -26.25
C PRO A 23 -7.15 9.28 -24.86
N HIS A 24 -5.91 9.60 -24.47
CA HIS A 24 -5.34 9.20 -23.17
C HIS A 24 -6.22 9.59 -21.97
N THR A 25 -6.98 10.69 -22.08
CA THR A 25 -7.93 11.16 -21.06
C THR A 25 -9.14 10.24 -20.87
N ALA A 26 -9.52 9.45 -21.87
CA ALA A 26 -10.60 8.48 -21.79
C ALA A 26 -10.12 7.08 -21.36
N GLN A 27 -8.82 6.81 -21.46
CA GLN A 27 -8.25 5.49 -21.13
C GLN A 27 -8.21 5.23 -19.62
N THR A 28 -7.80 6.22 -18.81
CA THR A 28 -7.70 6.09 -17.35
C THR A 28 -9.05 5.77 -16.69
N PRO A 29 -10.15 6.49 -16.99
CA PRO A 29 -11.47 6.17 -16.41
C PRO A 29 -11.96 4.76 -16.75
N ILE A 30 -11.66 4.25 -17.96
CA ILE A 30 -12.00 2.88 -18.35
C ILE A 30 -11.24 1.88 -17.47
N LEU A 31 -9.93 2.10 -17.28
CA LEU A 31 -9.10 1.21 -16.46
C LEU A 31 -9.47 1.29 -14.97
N ASP A 32 -9.88 2.45 -14.47
CA ASP A 32 -10.37 2.62 -13.10
C ASP A 32 -11.68 1.86 -12.85
N ALA A 33 -12.56 1.78 -13.85
CA ALA A 33 -13.83 1.06 -13.76
C ALA A 33 -13.68 -0.48 -13.79
N LEU A 34 -12.53 -0.99 -14.22
CA LEU A 34 -12.28 -2.44 -14.31
C LEU A 34 -11.76 -3.00 -12.98
N PRO A 35 -12.16 -4.23 -12.57
CA PRO A 35 -11.52 -4.95 -11.48
C PRO A 35 -10.00 -5.06 -11.70
N ILE A 36 -9.20 -5.01 -10.61
CA ILE A 36 -7.73 -5.01 -10.72
C ILE A 36 -7.19 -6.26 -11.45
N LYS A 37 -7.87 -7.39 -11.30
CA LYS A 37 -7.58 -8.64 -12.01
C LYS A 37 -7.68 -8.46 -13.52
N ASP A 38 -8.70 -7.76 -14.00
CA ASP A 38 -8.93 -7.55 -15.43
C ASP A 38 -7.92 -6.54 -15.99
N VAL A 39 -7.61 -5.49 -15.23
CA VAL A 39 -6.52 -4.55 -15.54
C VAL A 39 -5.19 -5.29 -15.70
N ILE A 40 -4.88 -6.26 -14.83
CA ILE A 40 -3.67 -7.07 -14.93
C ILE A 40 -3.71 -8.00 -16.15
N ASN A 41 -4.86 -8.62 -16.43
CA ASN A 41 -5.01 -9.54 -17.56
C ASN A 41 -4.93 -8.83 -18.92
N LEU A 42 -5.38 -7.57 -19.01
CA LEU A 42 -5.30 -6.76 -20.22
C LEU A 42 -3.87 -6.66 -20.77
N GLN A 43 -2.83 -6.72 -19.92
CA GLN A 43 -1.43 -6.65 -20.38
C GLN A 43 -1.02 -7.86 -21.23
N GLN A 44 -1.79 -8.95 -21.17
CA GLN A 44 -1.54 -10.19 -21.90
C GLN A 44 -2.23 -10.21 -23.27
N VAL A 45 -3.17 -9.28 -23.53
CA VAL A 45 -3.96 -9.24 -24.76
C VAL A 45 -3.14 -8.73 -25.94
N SER A 46 -2.41 -7.62 -25.75
CA SER A 46 -1.60 -7.01 -26.81
C SER A 46 -0.41 -6.22 -26.23
N SER A 47 0.60 -5.96 -27.08
CA SER A 47 1.71 -5.06 -26.73
C SER A 47 1.22 -3.63 -26.45
N THR A 48 0.17 -3.20 -27.13
CA THR A 48 -0.45 -1.89 -26.99
C THR A 48 -1.15 -1.75 -25.63
N CYS A 49 -1.98 -2.73 -25.23
CA CYS A 49 -2.57 -2.78 -23.89
C CYS A 49 -1.49 -2.79 -22.79
N LYS A 50 -0.40 -3.53 -23.01
CA LYS A 50 0.75 -3.56 -22.09
C LYS A 50 1.40 -2.19 -21.94
N GLU A 51 1.55 -1.42 -23.03
CA GLU A 51 2.08 -0.06 -22.99
C GLU A 51 1.12 0.91 -22.27
N TYR A 52 -0.17 0.83 -22.56
CA TYR A 52 -1.17 1.64 -21.85
C TYR A 52 -1.18 1.36 -20.35
N LEU A 53 -1.11 0.09 -19.95
CA LEU A 53 -1.05 -0.26 -18.53
C LEU A 53 0.23 0.21 -17.85
N ARG A 54 1.35 0.32 -18.58
CA ARG A 54 2.56 0.96 -18.02
C ARG A 54 2.33 2.44 -17.76
N GLY A 55 1.66 3.15 -18.67
CA GLY A 55 1.27 4.54 -18.48
C GLY A 55 0.31 4.72 -17.31
N TYR A 56 -0.76 3.91 -17.28
CA TYR A 56 -1.74 3.90 -16.20
C TYR A 56 -1.08 3.67 -14.83
N ARG A 57 -0.24 2.63 -14.69
CA ARG A 57 0.45 2.34 -13.42
C ARG A 57 1.28 3.52 -12.91
N ARG A 58 1.92 4.28 -13.80
CA ARG A 58 2.72 5.46 -13.44
C ARG A 58 1.89 6.63 -12.93
N VAL A 59 0.61 6.71 -13.29
CA VAL A 59 -0.29 7.81 -12.87
C VAL A 59 -1.12 7.39 -11.66
N THR A 60 -1.61 6.15 -11.64
CA THR A 60 -2.49 5.62 -10.60
C THR A 60 -1.72 5.23 -9.34
N PHE A 61 -0.51 4.68 -9.47
CA PHE A 61 0.31 4.24 -8.35
C PHE A 61 1.58 5.08 -8.22
N ASP A 62 1.43 6.40 -8.30
CA ASP A 62 2.52 7.37 -8.16
C ASP A 62 2.74 7.79 -6.70
N ASP A 63 3.96 8.22 -6.39
CA ASP A 63 4.34 8.80 -5.09
C ASP A 63 3.43 9.98 -4.72
N LYS A 64 2.96 10.76 -5.70
CA LYS A 64 2.00 11.86 -5.46
C LYS A 64 0.66 11.37 -4.93
N GLN A 65 0.19 10.22 -5.39
CA GLN A 65 -1.07 9.65 -4.92
C GLN A 65 -0.93 9.16 -3.48
N LEU A 66 0.19 8.52 -3.15
CA LEU A 66 0.44 8.00 -1.80
C LEU A 66 0.74 9.11 -0.79
N TYR A 67 1.64 10.01 -1.15
CA TYR A 67 2.26 10.95 -0.21
C TYR A 67 1.71 12.37 -0.34
N GLY A 68 1.06 12.73 -1.45
CA GLY A 68 0.62 14.10 -1.72
C GLY A 68 -0.45 14.62 -0.77
N GLN A 69 -1.16 13.74 -0.08
CA GLN A 69 -2.09 14.15 0.98
C GLN A 69 -1.39 14.46 2.31
N PHE A 70 -0.18 13.92 2.52
CA PHE A 70 0.59 14.11 3.74
C PHE A 70 1.62 15.23 3.59
N PHE A 71 2.07 15.51 2.37
CA PHE A 71 3.05 16.55 2.09
C PHE A 71 2.53 17.52 1.03
N ASP A 72 2.27 18.76 1.44
CA ASP A 72 1.72 19.80 0.57
C ASP A 72 2.65 20.19 -0.60
N LYS A 73 3.95 19.99 -0.43
CA LYS A 73 4.97 20.41 -1.40
C LYS A 73 5.65 19.22 -2.05
N GLN A 74 5.81 19.30 -3.37
CA GLN A 74 6.50 18.25 -4.14
C GLN A 74 7.94 18.04 -3.65
N GLU A 75 8.64 19.09 -3.23
CA GLU A 75 9.98 18.96 -2.66
C GLU A 75 10.02 18.12 -1.38
N HIS A 76 8.95 18.14 -0.56
CA HIS A 76 8.86 17.33 0.65
C HIS A 76 8.68 15.86 0.30
N ILE A 77 7.86 15.53 -0.72
CA ILE A 77 7.73 14.16 -1.22
C ILE A 77 9.09 13.64 -1.71
N ILE A 78 9.78 14.40 -2.55
CA ILE A 78 11.10 14.00 -3.07
C ILE A 78 12.11 13.80 -1.92
N SER A 79 12.10 14.71 -0.95
CA SER A 79 13.00 14.63 0.22
C SER A 79 12.65 13.46 1.12
N PHE A 80 11.36 13.16 1.29
CA PHE A 80 10.89 12.00 2.03
C PHE A 80 11.36 10.69 1.39
N ARG A 81 11.31 10.56 0.06
CA ARG A 81 11.81 9.35 -0.63
C ARG A 81 13.31 9.14 -0.43
N LYS A 82 14.09 10.23 -0.46
CA LYS A 82 15.53 10.17 -0.12
C LYS A 82 15.72 9.74 1.34
N LYS A 83 14.94 10.33 2.25
CA LYS A 83 14.98 10.02 3.68
C LYS A 83 14.58 8.58 3.96
N GLN A 84 13.58 8.03 3.26
CA GLN A 84 13.23 6.62 3.32
C GLN A 84 14.42 5.72 2.96
N ALA A 85 15.17 6.07 1.92
CA ALA A 85 16.36 5.30 1.53
C ALA A 85 17.47 5.40 2.57
N GLU A 86 17.74 6.60 3.07
CA GLU A 86 18.78 6.88 4.08
C GLU A 86 18.49 6.21 5.43
N CYS A 87 17.23 6.28 5.88
CA CYS A 87 16.79 5.73 7.16
C CYS A 87 16.36 4.25 7.06
N ARG A 88 16.46 3.62 5.89
CA ARG A 88 15.91 2.28 5.62
C ARG A 88 14.43 2.16 6.00
N ALA A 89 13.68 3.25 5.85
CA ALA A 89 12.29 3.31 6.26
C ALA A 89 11.36 2.67 5.23
N LEU A 90 10.33 2.01 5.72
CA LEU A 90 9.26 1.39 4.96
C LEU A 90 7.95 2.08 5.30
N VAL A 91 7.11 2.32 4.30
CA VAL A 91 5.72 2.72 4.52
C VAL A 91 4.82 1.51 4.39
N SER A 92 3.86 1.38 5.30
CA SER A 92 2.87 0.30 5.30
C SER A 92 1.52 0.82 5.78
N GLY A 93 0.63 -0.08 6.18
CA GLY A 93 -0.66 0.27 6.78
C GLY A 93 -1.72 0.75 5.80
N SER A 94 -2.70 1.47 6.36
CA SER A 94 -3.98 1.79 5.72
C SER A 94 -3.80 2.60 4.43
N ALA A 95 -2.91 3.59 4.43
CA ALA A 95 -2.71 4.48 3.30
C ALA A 95 -2.24 3.74 2.05
N LEU A 96 -1.31 2.81 2.24
CA LEU A 96 -0.79 2.02 1.13
C LEU A 96 -1.84 1.03 0.61
N ALA A 97 -2.60 0.41 1.51
CA ALA A 97 -3.69 -0.50 1.14
C ALA A 97 -4.78 0.22 0.33
N LEU A 98 -5.19 1.42 0.76
CA LEU A 98 -6.18 2.23 0.06
C LEU A 98 -5.71 2.64 -1.34
N MET A 99 -4.45 3.05 -1.49
CA MET A 99 -3.85 3.36 -2.79
C MET A 99 -3.83 2.14 -3.71
N LEU A 100 -3.35 0.99 -3.23
CA LEU A 100 -3.26 -0.23 -4.04
C LEU A 100 -4.65 -0.79 -4.40
N GLY A 101 -5.62 -0.64 -3.50
CA GLY A 101 -7.02 -0.99 -3.73
C GLY A 101 -7.76 -0.02 -4.65
N ARG A 102 -7.15 1.11 -5.06
CA ARG A 102 -7.79 2.21 -5.80
C ARG A 102 -9.06 2.71 -5.10
N SER A 103 -9.02 2.75 -3.77
CA SER A 103 -10.15 3.22 -2.96
C SER A 103 -10.33 4.74 -3.15
N PRO A 104 -11.57 5.24 -3.24
CA PRO A 104 -11.83 6.68 -3.24
C PRO A 104 -11.64 7.32 -1.84
N HIS A 105 -11.51 6.51 -0.79
CA HIS A 105 -11.33 6.98 0.56
C HIS A 105 -9.91 7.53 0.77
N LYS A 106 -9.83 8.67 1.44
CA LYS A 106 -8.55 9.27 1.79
C LYS A 106 -8.03 8.66 3.09
N PRO A 107 -6.78 8.18 3.13
CA PRO A 107 -6.17 7.77 4.38
C PRO A 107 -6.11 8.92 5.38
N HIS A 108 -6.16 8.59 6.67
CA HIS A 108 -6.02 9.56 7.76
C HIS A 108 -4.63 9.56 8.38
N ASP A 109 -3.89 8.47 8.21
CA ASP A 109 -2.57 8.23 8.78
C ASP A 109 -1.60 7.63 7.76
N LEU A 110 -0.31 7.90 7.96
CA LEU A 110 0.79 7.25 7.25
C LEU A 110 1.72 6.59 8.25
N ASP A 111 1.86 5.27 8.14
CA ASP A 111 2.73 4.48 9.01
C ASP A 111 4.11 4.32 8.38
N ILE A 112 5.13 4.81 9.08
CA ILE A 112 6.53 4.81 8.64
C ILE A 112 7.35 3.94 9.61
N PHE A 113 7.68 2.73 9.20
CA PHE A 113 8.54 1.82 9.96
C PHE A 113 10.00 2.12 9.67
N THR A 114 10.82 2.25 10.70
CA THR A 114 12.26 2.51 10.57
C THR A 114 13.05 1.81 11.68
N PRO A 115 14.31 1.40 11.45
CA PRO A 115 15.16 0.92 12.54
C PRO A 115 15.33 2.01 13.61
N MET A 116 15.40 1.62 14.89
CA MET A 116 15.53 2.56 16.02
C MET A 116 16.66 3.57 15.85
N ILE A 117 17.80 3.14 15.29
CA ILE A 117 18.98 3.99 15.06
C ILE A 117 18.72 5.18 14.11
N TYR A 118 17.61 5.19 13.36
CA TYR A 118 17.25 6.23 12.41
C TYR A 118 15.99 7.02 12.79
N VAL A 119 15.37 6.71 13.93
CA VAL A 119 14.13 7.38 14.37
C VAL A 119 14.34 8.89 14.50
N ASP A 120 15.38 9.33 15.20
CA ASP A 120 15.68 10.75 15.39
C ASP A 120 15.93 11.49 14.06
N ASN A 121 16.54 10.82 13.09
CA ASN A 121 16.80 11.39 11.76
C ASN A 121 15.49 11.57 10.98
N MET A 122 14.59 10.58 11.07
CA MET A 122 13.27 10.66 10.46
C MET A 122 12.40 11.73 11.16
N GLU A 123 12.39 11.77 12.50
CA GLU A 123 11.69 12.79 13.29
C GLU A 123 12.17 14.19 12.94
N ALA A 124 13.49 14.41 12.90
CA ALA A 124 14.06 15.69 12.51
C ALA A 124 13.60 16.12 11.10
N PHE A 125 13.54 15.19 10.14
CA PHE A 125 13.00 15.46 8.81
C PHE A 125 11.51 15.82 8.85
N ILE A 126 10.67 15.03 9.53
CA ILE A 126 9.22 15.27 9.63
C ILE A 126 8.93 16.63 10.27
N GLY A 127 9.73 17.05 11.26
CA GLY A 127 9.64 18.38 11.85
C GLY A 127 9.85 19.51 10.83
N THR A 128 10.67 19.30 9.78
CA THR A 128 10.85 20.30 8.72
C THR A 128 9.65 20.43 7.77
N THR A 129 8.75 19.45 7.75
CA THR A 129 7.60 19.45 6.84
C THR A 129 6.35 20.09 7.45
N GLY A 130 6.44 20.70 8.62
CA GLY A 130 5.35 21.39 9.31
C GLY A 130 4.55 20.53 10.29
N TYR A 131 4.89 19.25 10.42
CA TYR A 131 4.29 18.36 11.39
C TYR A 131 4.83 18.64 12.80
N LYS A 132 3.97 18.53 13.79
CA LYS A 132 4.32 18.68 15.21
C LYS A 132 4.11 17.35 15.91
N ARG A 133 5.01 16.99 16.82
CA ARG A 133 4.83 15.82 17.68
C ARG A 133 3.58 16.03 18.52
N ALA A 134 2.70 15.04 18.57
CA ALA A 134 1.51 15.11 19.42
C ALA A 134 1.95 15.03 20.89
N ASP A 135 1.40 15.90 21.74
CA ASP A 135 1.77 16.01 23.16
C ASP A 135 1.35 14.79 24.01
N ASN A 136 0.67 13.81 23.40
CA ASN A 136 0.12 12.65 24.08
C ASN A 136 1.14 11.51 24.04
N GLU A 137 1.77 11.26 25.20
CA GLU A 137 2.51 10.07 25.65
C GLU A 137 3.23 9.25 24.58
N GLU A 138 4.56 9.11 24.73
CA GLU A 138 5.30 8.02 24.08
C GLU A 138 4.53 6.72 24.24
N CYS A 139 3.93 6.29 23.14
CA CYS A 139 3.01 5.17 23.10
C CYS A 139 3.92 3.93 23.08
N THR A 140 4.26 3.43 24.27
CA THR A 140 5.02 2.18 24.42
C THR A 140 4.34 1.06 23.65
N SER A 141 5.13 0.08 23.19
CA SER A 141 4.74 -1.03 22.30
C SER A 141 3.37 -1.68 22.55
N GLN A 142 2.88 -1.69 23.80
CA GLN A 142 1.56 -2.19 24.19
C GLN A 142 0.37 -1.46 23.55
N GLN A 143 0.43 -0.13 23.38
CA GLN A 143 -0.71 0.66 22.87
C GLN A 143 -0.69 0.80 21.33
N ALA A 144 0.46 0.62 20.69
CA ALA A 144 0.58 0.62 19.23
C ALA A 144 -0.19 -0.54 18.59
N THR A 145 -0.12 -1.74 19.20
CA THR A 145 -0.82 -2.94 18.73
C THR A 145 -2.34 -2.82 18.88
N GLU A 146 -2.83 -2.15 19.94
CA GLU A 146 -4.27 -1.92 20.16
C GLU A 146 -4.86 -0.94 19.14
N ARG A 147 -4.10 0.09 18.73
CA ARG A 147 -4.56 1.04 17.69
C ARG A 147 -4.62 0.41 16.31
N THR A 148 -3.69 -0.49 15.96
CA THR A 148 -3.79 -1.28 14.72
C THR A 148 -4.98 -2.25 14.77
N ARG A 149 -5.22 -2.92 15.90
CA ARG A 149 -6.44 -3.75 16.11
C ARG A 149 -7.74 -2.98 15.92
N ASN A 150 -7.81 -1.73 16.39
CA ASN A 150 -9.03 -0.92 16.28
C ASN A 150 -9.23 -0.31 14.88
N ALA A 151 -8.15 -0.07 14.12
CA ALA A 151 -8.23 0.30 12.71
C ALA A 151 -8.68 -0.89 11.83
N GLU A 152 -8.45 -2.13 12.29
CA GLU A 152 -8.93 -3.36 11.66
C GLU A 152 -10.43 -3.65 11.91
N THR A 153 -11.11 -2.91 12.80
CA THR A 153 -12.55 -3.11 13.12
C THR A 153 -13.51 -2.21 12.31
N LEU A 154 -13.00 -1.36 11.40
CA LEU A 154 -13.84 -0.50 10.56
C LEU A 154 -14.23 -1.15 9.23
N SER A 155 -14.65 -2.43 9.27
CA SER A 155 -15.52 -3.05 8.25
C SER A 155 -15.87 -4.49 8.61
N ASP A 156 -16.76 -4.73 9.58
CA ASP A 156 -17.67 -5.89 9.51
C ASP A 156 -18.75 -5.85 10.61
N ASP A 157 -19.90 -5.25 10.28
CA ASP A 157 -21.18 -5.64 10.87
C ASP A 157 -21.59 -6.96 10.18
N THR A 158 -21.00 -8.11 10.53
CA THR A 158 -21.59 -9.47 10.36
C THR A 158 -20.58 -10.57 10.68
N LEU A 159 -20.20 -10.79 11.93
CA LEU A 159 -19.83 -12.14 12.37
C LEU A 159 -20.29 -12.38 13.81
N GLU A 160 -21.23 -13.31 13.93
CA GLU A 160 -21.79 -13.83 15.17
C GLU A 160 -20.69 -14.32 16.13
N GLU A 161 -20.94 -14.04 17.41
CA GLU A 161 -20.21 -14.51 18.57
C GLU A 161 -19.89 -16.02 18.48
N LEU A 162 -18.59 -16.34 18.44
CA LEU A 162 -18.12 -17.66 18.82
C LEU A 162 -17.13 -17.49 19.96
N ASP A 163 -17.59 -17.91 21.14
CA ASP A 163 -16.85 -18.06 22.39
C ASP A 163 -15.43 -18.61 22.16
N ALA A 164 -14.43 -17.84 22.59
CA ALA A 164 -13.05 -18.32 22.72
C ALA A 164 -12.34 -17.58 23.86
N GLU A 165 -12.62 -18.02 25.09
CA GLU A 165 -11.66 -17.91 26.19
C GLU A 165 -10.45 -18.82 25.87
N ASP A 166 -9.46 -18.37 25.09
CA ASP A 166 -8.18 -19.09 25.01
C ASP A 166 -7.02 -18.23 24.45
N ASN A 167 -6.11 -17.84 25.35
CA ASN A 167 -4.69 -17.50 25.15
C ASN A 167 -4.31 -16.62 23.93
N THR A 168 -4.54 -15.32 24.08
CA THR A 168 -4.10 -14.24 23.17
C THR A 168 -2.71 -13.65 23.50
N GLU A 169 -2.01 -14.16 24.52
CA GLU A 169 -0.84 -13.53 25.12
C GLU A 169 0.47 -13.72 24.31
N ASP A 170 0.83 -14.94 23.93
CA ASP A 170 2.19 -15.27 23.46
C ASP A 170 2.63 -14.67 22.10
N VAL A 171 1.69 -14.37 21.19
CA VAL A 171 2.06 -13.87 19.84
C VAL A 171 1.88 -12.36 19.76
N ALA A 172 0.95 -11.78 20.54
CA ALA A 172 0.88 -10.33 20.73
C ALA A 172 2.22 -9.83 21.30
N GLU A 173 2.87 -10.67 22.09
CA GLU A 173 4.25 -10.51 22.55
C GLU A 173 5.28 -10.33 21.42
N TYR A 174 5.23 -11.12 20.33
CA TYR A 174 6.20 -11.01 19.23
C TYR A 174 6.12 -9.66 18.50
N ASN A 175 4.90 -9.14 18.25
CA ASN A 175 4.72 -7.80 17.69
C ASN A 175 5.12 -6.69 18.67
N GLN A 176 4.89 -6.89 19.98
CA GLN A 176 5.39 -6.00 21.02
C GLN A 176 6.92 -6.02 21.13
N HIS A 177 7.60 -7.10 20.70
CA HIS A 177 9.05 -7.18 20.68
C HIS A 177 9.69 -6.55 19.45
N ALA A 178 9.00 -6.55 18.30
CA ALA A 178 9.55 -5.97 17.08
C ALA A 178 9.49 -4.44 17.07
N VAL A 179 8.40 -3.85 17.59
CA VAL A 179 8.19 -2.41 17.71
C VAL A 179 8.69 -1.92 19.07
N GLU A 180 9.58 -0.94 19.07
CA GLU A 180 10.11 -0.33 20.30
C GLU A 180 9.40 0.97 20.66
N THR A 181 9.13 1.82 19.67
CA THR A 181 8.50 3.13 19.91
C THR A 181 7.57 3.52 18.78
N VAL A 182 6.53 4.29 19.10
CA VAL A 182 5.66 4.93 18.11
C VAL A 182 5.57 6.42 18.42
N LEU A 183 6.13 7.22 17.52
CA LEU A 183 6.07 8.67 17.57
C LEU A 183 4.93 9.15 16.66
N THR A 184 3.93 9.80 17.24
CA THR A 184 2.80 10.34 16.48
C THR A 184 2.99 11.82 16.22
N PHE A 185 2.81 12.22 14.96
CA PHE A 185 2.88 13.60 14.50
C PHE A 185 1.56 14.01 13.88
N GLN A 186 1.17 15.25 14.10
CA GLN A 186 -0.05 15.85 13.56
C GLN A 186 0.30 17.12 12.78
N HIS A 187 -0.43 17.33 11.70
CA HIS A 187 -0.38 18.55 10.92
C HIS A 187 -1.68 19.34 11.12
N ASP A 188 -1.61 20.66 10.95
CA ASP A 188 -2.74 21.56 11.19
C ASP A 188 -3.96 21.27 10.26
N ASN A 189 -3.75 20.55 9.15
CA ASN A 189 -4.81 20.07 8.24
C ASN A 189 -5.49 18.76 8.70
N GLY A 190 -5.17 18.24 9.89
CA GLY A 190 -5.74 17.02 10.46
C GLY A 190 -5.09 15.72 10.01
N GLN A 191 -4.06 15.77 9.15
CA GLN A 191 -3.30 14.60 8.74
C GLN A 191 -2.35 14.13 9.85
N ARG A 192 -2.11 12.81 9.87
CA ARG A 192 -1.29 12.16 10.89
C ARG A 192 -0.15 11.37 10.25
N LEU A 193 1.02 11.44 10.86
CA LEU A 193 2.16 10.56 10.55
C LEU A 193 2.53 9.78 11.80
N GLN A 194 2.86 8.51 11.64
CA GLN A 194 3.41 7.69 12.72
C GLN A 194 4.79 7.18 12.32
N ILE A 195 5.80 7.51 13.12
CA ILE A 195 7.13 6.90 12.99
C ILE A 195 7.17 5.72 13.97
N ILE A 196 7.28 4.52 13.43
CA ILE A 196 7.31 3.27 14.18
C ILE A 196 8.77 2.80 14.20
N GLY A 197 9.43 2.99 15.34
CA GLY A 197 10.79 2.54 15.57
C GLY A 197 10.83 1.05 15.89
N THR A 198 11.71 0.31 15.20
CA THR A 198 11.77 -1.16 15.26
C THR A 198 13.11 -1.64 15.81
N LYS A 199 13.08 -2.70 16.64
CA LYS A 199 14.29 -3.41 17.16
C LYS A 199 14.92 -4.31 16.10
N VAL A 200 14.07 -4.84 15.22
CA VAL A 200 14.43 -5.70 14.10
C VAL A 200 14.39 -4.91 12.80
N GLU A 201 14.66 -5.55 11.66
CA GLU A 201 14.46 -4.88 10.38
C GLU A 201 12.96 -4.55 10.19
N PRO A 202 12.60 -3.36 9.67
CA PRO A 202 11.21 -2.94 9.50
C PRO A 202 10.30 -3.96 8.81
N ILE A 203 10.85 -4.73 7.87
CA ILE A 203 10.09 -5.76 7.17
C ILE A 203 9.66 -6.90 8.12
N ASP A 204 10.50 -7.28 9.08
CA ASP A 204 10.19 -8.34 10.03
C ASP A 204 9.09 -7.89 10.99
N ALA A 205 9.10 -6.61 11.40
CA ALA A 205 8.03 -6.01 12.18
C ALA A 205 6.69 -6.00 11.42
N ILE A 206 6.71 -5.65 10.12
CA ILE A 206 5.51 -5.64 9.28
C ILE A 206 4.98 -7.07 9.05
N LEU A 207 5.87 -8.04 8.85
CA LEU A 207 5.49 -9.45 8.67
C LEU A 207 4.94 -10.08 9.95
N GLY A 208 5.23 -9.50 11.12
CA GLY A 208 4.68 -9.94 12.39
C GLY A 208 3.18 -9.68 12.55
N PHE A 209 2.60 -8.73 11.80
CA PHE A 209 1.16 -8.47 11.88
C PHE A 209 0.30 -9.65 11.43
N TYR A 210 -0.89 -9.78 12.02
CA TYR A 210 -1.77 -10.93 11.79
C TYR A 210 -2.58 -10.86 10.51
N SER A 211 -2.71 -9.68 9.90
CA SER A 211 -3.59 -9.45 8.75
C SER A 211 -2.82 -9.32 7.46
N THR A 212 -3.27 -10.00 6.40
CA THR A 212 -2.76 -9.78 5.05
C THR A 212 -3.02 -8.36 4.52
N LEU A 213 -3.93 -7.59 5.12
CA LEU A 213 -4.23 -6.20 4.70
C LEU A 213 -3.06 -5.24 4.94
N VAL A 214 -2.27 -5.48 5.99
CA VAL A 214 -1.13 -4.63 6.33
C VAL A 214 0.17 -5.11 5.69
N MET A 215 0.16 -6.26 5.00
CA MET A 215 1.33 -6.84 4.33
C MET A 215 1.59 -6.23 2.93
N ASN A 216 1.49 -4.90 2.89
CA ASN A 216 1.83 -4.05 1.76
C ASN A 216 2.97 -3.13 2.21
N VAL A 217 4.01 -3.00 1.38
CA VAL A 217 5.24 -2.30 1.74
C VAL A 217 5.66 -1.37 0.61
N ALA A 218 5.82 -0.09 0.93
CA ALA A 218 6.44 0.91 0.08
C ALA A 218 7.84 1.22 0.59
N THR A 219 8.84 0.72 -0.14
CA THR A 219 10.25 1.12 -0.01
C THR A 219 10.49 2.44 -0.76
N ALA A 220 11.67 3.04 -0.62
CA ALA A 220 12.09 4.23 -1.36
C ALA A 220 12.03 4.11 -2.91
N THR A 221 11.95 2.90 -3.47
CA THR A 221 11.98 2.70 -4.93
C THR A 221 10.89 1.78 -5.47
N LYS A 222 10.20 1.05 -4.60
CA LYS A 222 9.25 -0.02 -4.98
C LYS A 222 8.11 -0.10 -3.99
N VAL A 223 6.95 -0.47 -4.51
CA VAL A 223 5.79 -0.90 -3.73
C VAL A 223 5.60 -2.40 -3.96
N ILE A 224 5.36 -3.14 -2.88
CA ILE A 224 5.21 -4.59 -2.85
C ILE A 224 3.94 -4.92 -2.08
N SER A 225 3.13 -5.82 -2.63
CA SER A 225 2.03 -6.45 -1.90
C SER A 225 2.31 -7.94 -1.86
N LEU A 226 2.25 -8.56 -0.69
CA LEU A 226 2.52 -9.99 -0.54
C LEU A 226 1.30 -10.84 -0.90
N TYR A 227 0.10 -10.31 -0.69
CA TYR A 227 -1.17 -11.01 -0.94
C TYR A 227 -2.10 -10.22 -1.88
N PRO A 228 -1.63 -9.77 -3.05
CA PRO A 228 -2.38 -8.83 -3.88
C PRO A 228 -3.70 -9.40 -4.40
N TYR A 229 -3.76 -10.71 -4.65
CA TYR A 229 -4.99 -11.36 -5.10
C TYR A 229 -6.04 -11.37 -3.98
N THR A 230 -5.69 -11.88 -2.81
CA THR A 230 -6.60 -11.95 -1.67
C THR A 230 -7.03 -10.57 -1.19
N SER A 231 -6.10 -9.61 -1.09
CA SER A 231 -6.41 -8.26 -0.61
C SER A 231 -7.20 -7.41 -1.60
N PHE A 232 -6.89 -7.46 -2.90
CA PHE A 232 -7.44 -6.50 -3.88
C PHE A 232 -8.37 -7.11 -4.94
N VAL A 233 -8.35 -8.43 -5.12
CA VAL A 233 -9.29 -9.12 -6.02
C VAL A 233 -10.44 -9.72 -5.21
N GLU A 234 -10.12 -10.46 -4.15
CA GLU A 234 -11.14 -11.09 -3.30
C GLU A 234 -11.67 -10.13 -2.23
N GLN A 235 -10.95 -9.03 -1.97
CA GLN A 235 -11.28 -8.05 -0.92
C GLN A 235 -11.42 -8.73 0.45
N LYS A 236 -10.52 -9.66 0.75
CA LYS A 236 -10.49 -10.42 2.00
C LYS A 236 -9.19 -10.18 2.76
N ALA A 237 -9.31 -10.22 4.07
CA ALA A 237 -8.18 -10.31 4.98
C ALA A 237 -8.07 -11.76 5.47
N VAL A 238 -6.87 -12.33 5.40
CA VAL A 238 -6.57 -13.60 6.06
C VAL A 238 -5.83 -13.29 7.34
N TYR A 239 -6.31 -13.89 8.42
CA TYR A 239 -5.71 -13.76 9.74
C TYR A 239 -5.06 -15.07 10.12
N LEU A 240 -3.83 -15.03 10.62
CA LEU A 240 -3.20 -16.21 11.20
C LEU A 240 -3.92 -16.55 12.51
N LYS A 241 -4.65 -17.65 12.53
CA LYS A 241 -5.20 -18.24 13.76
C LYS A 241 -4.05 -18.97 14.48
N ASN A 242 -3.42 -18.29 15.45
CA ASN A 242 -2.41 -18.79 16.39
C ASN A 242 -1.62 -20.03 15.92
N GLY A 243 -0.62 -19.83 15.06
CA GLY A 243 0.38 -20.86 14.76
C GLY A 243 1.43 -20.87 15.86
N ARG A 244 1.36 -21.83 16.80
CA ARG A 244 2.47 -22.09 17.74
C ARG A 244 3.79 -22.18 16.95
N PRO A 245 4.88 -21.51 17.36
CA PRO A 245 6.19 -21.92 16.89
C PRO A 245 6.41 -23.37 17.34
N ARG A 246 6.71 -24.28 16.41
CA ARG A 246 7.13 -25.63 16.78
C ARG A 246 8.49 -25.53 17.49
N PRO A 247 8.70 -26.30 18.57
CA PRO A 247 9.92 -26.26 19.38
C PRO A 247 11.18 -26.59 18.56
#